data_AF-A0A6I9Y3F0-F1
#
_entry.id   AF-A0A6I9Y3F0-F1
#
_cell.length_a   1.000
_cell.length_b   1.000
_cell.length_c   1.000
_cell.angle_alpha   90.00
_cell.angle_beta   90.00
_cell.angle_gamma   90.00
#
_symmetry.space_group_name_H-M   'P 1'
#
loop_
_entity.id
_entity.type
_entity.pdbx_description
1 polymer ?
#
loop_
_entity_poly.entity_id
_entity_poly.type
_entity_poly.pdbx_seq_one_letter_code
_entity_poly.pdbx_strand_id
1 'polypeptide(L)'
;MFSYSRFRSVYVHVVCSTSFPAIALLKDKEPGAFIIRDSHSFRGAYGLAMKVASPPPGVIQQSKKGDITNELVRHFLIETSPKGVKLKGCPNEPNFGCLSALVYQHSMMPLALPCKLVIPDRDPMDETKERASSSSSATDLLKQGAACNVLFINSVEMESLTGPQAIAKAITETLAADIPPSATIVHFKVSTQGITLTDNQRKLFFRRHYPIVTVTFCDVDPQDRKWTKSESGGAAKLFGFVARKQGSTTDNVCHLFAELDPDQPAAAIVNFVSRVMLGSSHKR
;
A
#
# COMPACT_ATOMS: atom_id res chain seq x y z
N MET A 1 9.79 -24.78 -3.34
CA MET A 1 8.78 -24.92 -2.27
C MET A 1 8.13 -23.56 -2.07
N PHE A 2 7.00 -23.28 -2.73
CA PHE A 2 6.30 -22.00 -2.60
C PHE A 2 5.74 -21.89 -1.17
N SER A 3 6.24 -20.93 -0.38
CA SER A 3 5.78 -20.75 1.00
C SER A 3 4.34 -20.23 1.00
N TYR A 4 3.44 -20.96 1.68
CA TYR A 4 2.03 -20.61 1.89
C TYR A 4 1.85 -19.17 2.41
N SER A 5 2.84 -18.64 3.15
CA SER A 5 2.88 -17.26 3.63
C SER A 5 3.08 -16.23 2.52
N ARG A 6 3.88 -16.54 1.49
CA ARG A 6 4.11 -15.67 0.32
C ARG A 6 2.87 -15.63 -0.57
N PHE A 7 2.21 -16.79 -0.72
CA PHE A 7 0.94 -16.89 -1.42
C PHE A 7 -0.11 -15.99 -0.75
N ARG A 8 -0.24 -16.03 0.59
CA ARG A 8 -1.20 -15.21 1.34
C ARG A 8 -0.92 -13.69 1.25
N SER A 9 0.34 -13.28 1.22
CA SER A 9 0.74 -11.86 1.12
C SER A 9 0.42 -11.25 -0.25
N VAL A 10 0.75 -11.96 -1.33
CA VAL A 10 0.39 -11.54 -2.71
C VAL A 10 -1.13 -11.54 -2.89
N TYR A 11 -1.83 -12.54 -2.33
CA TYR A 11 -3.28 -12.65 -2.42
C TYR A 11 -4.03 -11.53 -1.71
N VAL A 12 -3.61 -11.18 -0.48
CA VAL A 12 -4.25 -10.09 0.30
C VAL A 12 -4.04 -8.74 -0.38
N HIS A 13 -2.97 -8.56 -1.14
CA HIS A 13 -2.74 -7.36 -1.94
C HIS A 13 -3.52 -7.31 -3.26
N VAL A 14 -3.82 -8.48 -3.86
CA VAL A 14 -4.69 -8.58 -5.04
C VAL A 14 -6.18 -8.46 -4.67
N VAL A 15 -6.54 -8.82 -3.45
CA VAL A 15 -7.80 -8.43 -2.78
C VAL A 15 -7.70 -6.96 -2.32
N CYS A 16 -7.39 -6.07 -3.27
CA CYS A 16 -7.23 -4.64 -2.98
C CYS A 16 -8.59 -3.95 -2.99
N SER A 17 -8.95 -3.38 -1.84
CA SER A 17 -10.08 -2.47 -1.58
C SER A 17 -9.94 -1.13 -2.33
N THR A 18 -9.72 -1.16 -3.64
CA THR A 18 -9.65 0.06 -4.46
C THR A 18 -10.89 0.18 -5.33
N SER A 19 -11.58 1.32 -5.26
CA SER A 19 -12.72 1.68 -6.13
C SER A 19 -12.34 1.84 -7.62
N PHE A 20 -11.15 1.43 -8.04
CA PHE A 20 -10.71 1.56 -9.43
C PHE A 20 -11.30 0.41 -10.28
N PRO A 21 -11.78 0.69 -11.51
CA PRO A 21 -12.26 -0.36 -12.41
C PRO A 21 -11.16 -1.39 -12.70
N ALA A 22 -11.46 -2.69 -12.53
CA ALA A 22 -10.50 -3.78 -12.76
C ALA A 22 -9.86 -3.75 -14.17
N ILE A 23 -10.60 -3.24 -15.15
CA ILE A 23 -10.14 -3.04 -16.53
C ILE A 23 -8.93 -2.08 -16.58
N ALA A 24 -8.96 -0.99 -15.82
CA ALA A 24 -7.88 0.00 -15.81
C ALA A 24 -6.56 -0.56 -15.24
N LEU A 25 -6.65 -1.56 -14.36
CA LEU A 25 -5.49 -2.21 -13.74
C LEU A 25 -4.92 -3.35 -14.59
N LEU A 26 -5.74 -3.97 -15.43
CA LEU A 26 -5.36 -5.16 -16.21
C LEU A 26 -5.08 -4.86 -17.69
N LYS A 27 -5.55 -3.73 -18.24
CA LYS A 27 -5.45 -3.43 -19.68
C LYS A 27 -4.02 -3.49 -20.24
N ASP A 28 -3.03 -3.05 -19.47
CA ASP A 28 -1.61 -2.97 -19.87
C ASP A 28 -0.77 -4.14 -19.29
N LYS A 29 -1.42 -5.19 -18.79
CA LYS A 29 -0.77 -6.38 -18.22
C LYS A 29 -0.74 -7.54 -19.21
N GLU A 30 0.11 -8.52 -18.93
CA GLU A 30 0.21 -9.74 -19.74
C GLU A 30 -1.01 -10.65 -19.56
N PRO A 31 -1.36 -11.47 -20.57
CA PRO A 31 -2.40 -12.48 -20.46
C PRO A 31 -2.20 -13.40 -19.24
N GLY A 32 -3.27 -13.67 -18.50
CA GLY A 32 -3.23 -14.45 -17.27
C GLY A 32 -3.06 -13.60 -15.99
N ALA A 33 -2.69 -12.32 -16.10
CA ALA A 33 -2.75 -11.39 -14.96
C ALA A 33 -4.21 -11.24 -14.47
N PHE A 34 -4.41 -11.20 -13.16
CA PHE A 34 -5.75 -11.24 -12.58
C PHE A 34 -5.91 -10.46 -11.28
N ILE A 35 -7.16 -10.16 -10.94
CA ILE A 35 -7.60 -9.49 -9.71
C ILE A 35 -8.81 -10.22 -9.16
N ILE A 36 -8.86 -10.42 -7.85
CA ILE A 36 -10.04 -10.95 -7.16
C ILE A 36 -10.51 -9.93 -6.12
N ARG A 37 -11.80 -9.63 -6.11
CA ARG A 37 -12.44 -8.67 -5.20
C ARG A 37 -13.75 -9.20 -4.68
N ASP A 38 -14.27 -8.63 -3.60
CA ASP A 38 -15.64 -8.91 -3.17
C ASP A 38 -16.64 -8.52 -4.26
N SER A 39 -17.64 -9.36 -4.50
CA SER A 39 -18.67 -9.11 -5.48
C SER A 39 -19.71 -8.15 -4.91
N HIS A 40 -19.88 -7.00 -5.56
CA HIS A 40 -20.95 -6.05 -5.22
C HIS A 40 -22.33 -6.54 -5.65
N SER A 41 -22.41 -7.32 -6.73
CA SER A 41 -23.67 -7.80 -7.30
C SER A 41 -24.17 -9.10 -6.66
N PHE A 42 -23.28 -9.87 -6.03
CA PHE A 42 -23.61 -11.15 -5.41
C PHE A 42 -23.00 -11.20 -4.01
N ARG A 43 -23.83 -11.04 -2.98
CA ARG A 43 -23.36 -11.07 -1.58
C ARG A 43 -22.65 -12.38 -1.26
N GLY A 44 -21.50 -12.28 -0.62
CA GLY A 44 -20.70 -13.43 -0.19
C GLY A 44 -19.94 -14.15 -1.30
N ALA A 45 -19.97 -13.64 -2.54
CA ALA A 45 -19.21 -14.17 -3.66
C ALA A 45 -18.02 -13.24 -3.99
N TYR A 46 -17.06 -13.73 -4.77
CA TYR A 46 -15.91 -12.95 -5.25
C TYR A 46 -15.97 -12.72 -6.75
N GLY A 47 -15.66 -11.53 -7.22
CA GLY A 47 -15.43 -11.26 -8.64
C GLY A 47 -13.96 -11.47 -9.00
N LEU A 48 -13.69 -12.32 -10.00
CA LEU A 48 -12.38 -12.52 -10.61
C LEU A 48 -12.34 -11.77 -11.95
N ALA A 49 -11.40 -10.86 -12.14
CA ALA A 49 -11.12 -10.25 -13.43
C ALA A 49 -9.74 -10.71 -13.91
N MET A 50 -9.61 -11.12 -15.18
CA MET A 50 -8.32 -11.54 -15.75
C MET A 50 -8.10 -10.99 -17.15
N LYS A 51 -6.84 -10.70 -17.48
CA LYS A 51 -6.42 -10.34 -18.83
C LYS A 51 -6.34 -11.60 -19.70
N VAL A 52 -6.86 -11.52 -20.93
CA VAL A 52 -6.76 -12.58 -21.94
C VAL A 52 -5.97 -12.10 -23.16
N ALA A 53 -5.38 -13.06 -23.90
CA ALA A 53 -4.54 -12.77 -25.07
C ALA A 53 -5.35 -12.39 -26.32
N SER A 54 -6.57 -12.91 -26.46
CA SER A 54 -7.43 -12.68 -27.61
C SER A 54 -8.88 -12.44 -27.18
N PRO A 55 -9.62 -11.56 -27.88
CA PRO A 55 -11.05 -11.40 -27.65
C PRO A 55 -11.80 -12.69 -28.07
N PRO A 56 -12.98 -12.97 -27.51
CA PRO A 56 -13.76 -14.15 -27.86
C PRO A 56 -14.09 -14.19 -29.37
N PRO A 57 -14.19 -15.39 -29.99
CA PRO A 57 -14.69 -15.54 -31.35
C PRO A 57 -16.16 -15.09 -31.38
N GLY A 58 -16.43 -13.88 -31.87
CA GLY A 58 -17.77 -13.29 -31.95
C GLY A 58 -17.86 -11.78 -31.72
N VAL A 59 -16.83 -11.15 -31.12
CA VAL A 59 -16.85 -9.70 -30.82
C VAL A 59 -16.36 -8.84 -32.00
N ILE A 60 -15.70 -9.44 -32.98
CA ILE A 60 -15.07 -8.73 -34.13
C ILE A 60 -16.12 -8.02 -35.03
N GLN A 61 -17.41 -8.32 -34.91
CA GLN A 61 -18.43 -7.78 -35.82
C GLN A 61 -19.13 -6.49 -35.38
N GLN A 62 -18.98 -5.97 -34.16
CA GLN A 62 -19.86 -4.87 -33.69
C GLN A 62 -19.23 -3.56 -33.20
N SER A 63 -17.91 -3.40 -33.08
CA SER A 63 -17.34 -2.15 -32.53
C SER A 63 -16.17 -1.58 -33.35
N LYS A 64 -16.46 -1.02 -34.54
CA LYS A 64 -15.59 0.01 -35.15
C LYS A 64 -15.65 1.33 -34.33
N LYS A 65 -15.33 1.29 -33.02
CA LYS A 65 -15.09 2.45 -32.11
C LYS A 65 -14.87 2.08 -30.63
N GLY A 66 -14.54 0.83 -30.30
CA GLY A 66 -14.18 0.42 -28.93
C GLY A 66 -12.67 0.23 -28.78
N ASP A 67 -12.08 0.74 -27.71
CA ASP A 67 -10.66 0.52 -27.39
C ASP A 67 -10.44 -0.98 -27.10
N ILE A 68 -9.83 -1.69 -28.07
CA ILE A 68 -9.61 -3.15 -28.13
C ILE A 68 -8.98 -3.70 -26.84
N THR A 69 -8.26 -2.84 -26.10
CA THR A 69 -7.61 -3.19 -24.84
C THR A 69 -8.59 -3.51 -23.70
N ASN A 70 -9.78 -2.90 -23.71
CA ASN A 70 -10.83 -3.12 -22.70
C ASN A 70 -11.58 -4.45 -22.91
N GLU A 71 -11.67 -4.92 -24.15
CA GLU A 71 -12.34 -6.17 -24.51
C GLU A 71 -11.51 -7.42 -24.12
N LEU A 72 -10.24 -7.22 -23.75
CA LEU A 72 -9.31 -8.27 -23.32
C LEU A 72 -9.36 -8.57 -21.81
N VAL A 73 -10.31 -8.00 -21.06
CA VAL A 73 -10.46 -8.31 -19.63
C VAL A 73 -11.75 -9.10 -19.41
N ARG A 74 -11.61 -10.35 -18.97
CA ARG A 74 -12.72 -11.26 -18.70
C ARG A 74 -13.05 -11.25 -17.22
N HIS A 75 -14.35 -11.22 -16.92
CA HIS A 75 -14.87 -11.23 -15.56
C HIS A 75 -15.57 -12.56 -15.30
N PHE A 76 -15.27 -13.16 -14.16
CA PHE A 76 -15.87 -14.38 -13.66
C PHE A 76 -16.36 -14.15 -12.24
N LEU A 77 -17.32 -14.96 -11.82
CA LEU A 77 -17.85 -14.93 -10.46
C LEU A 77 -17.47 -16.23 -9.76
N ILE A 78 -16.87 -16.10 -8.59
CA ILE A 78 -16.53 -17.21 -7.70
C ILE A 78 -17.61 -17.26 -6.62
N GLU A 79 -18.41 -18.32 -6.63
CA GLU A 79 -19.41 -18.58 -5.60
C GLU A 79 -18.76 -19.26 -4.40
N THR A 80 -19.23 -18.89 -3.21
CA THR A 80 -18.88 -19.56 -1.96
C THR A 80 -20.02 -20.47 -1.53
N SER A 81 -19.68 -21.63 -0.99
CA SER A 81 -20.61 -22.64 -0.50
C SER A 81 -20.00 -23.35 0.72
N PRO A 82 -20.78 -24.15 1.47
CA PRO A 82 -20.23 -24.96 2.55
C PRO A 82 -19.15 -25.96 2.10
N LYS A 83 -19.12 -26.32 0.81
CA LYS A 83 -18.11 -27.21 0.21
C LYS A 83 -16.84 -26.46 -0.24
N GLY A 84 -16.78 -25.15 -0.02
CA GLY A 84 -15.71 -24.27 -0.47
C GLY A 84 -16.13 -23.33 -1.60
N VAL A 85 -15.24 -23.04 -2.54
CA VAL A 85 -15.43 -22.05 -3.61
C VAL A 85 -15.32 -22.65 -5.00
N LYS A 86 -15.99 -22.07 -5.99
CA LYS A 86 -15.95 -22.51 -7.40
C LYS A 86 -16.34 -21.38 -8.36
N LEU A 87 -15.94 -21.45 -9.64
CA LEU A 87 -16.46 -20.53 -10.66
C LEU A 87 -17.92 -20.83 -11.01
N LYS A 88 -18.76 -19.79 -11.00
CA LYS A 88 -20.18 -19.85 -11.36
C LYS A 88 -20.34 -20.07 -12.87
N GLY A 89 -21.26 -20.96 -13.24
CA GLY A 89 -21.58 -21.22 -14.65
C GLY A 89 -20.60 -22.18 -15.33
N CYS A 90 -19.65 -22.75 -14.59
CA CYS A 90 -18.66 -23.70 -15.07
C CYS A 90 -18.94 -25.09 -14.46
N PRO A 91 -19.74 -25.95 -15.10
CA PRO A 91 -20.15 -27.24 -14.52
C PRO A 91 -18.99 -28.24 -14.38
N ASN A 92 -17.94 -28.08 -15.19
CA ASN A 92 -16.75 -28.93 -15.17
C ASN A 92 -15.75 -28.54 -14.07
N GLU A 93 -16.08 -27.55 -13.25
CA GLU A 93 -15.16 -27.04 -12.25
C GLU A 93 -15.35 -27.72 -10.88
N PRO A 94 -14.26 -28.22 -10.26
CA PRO A 94 -14.34 -28.81 -8.92
C PRO A 94 -14.59 -27.74 -7.85
N ASN A 95 -15.07 -28.17 -6.68
CA ASN A 95 -15.13 -27.29 -5.50
C ASN A 95 -13.76 -27.26 -4.83
N PHE A 96 -13.25 -26.07 -4.58
CA PHE A 96 -11.97 -25.85 -3.91
C PHE A 96 -12.20 -25.48 -2.45
N GLY A 97 -11.43 -26.07 -1.52
CA GLY A 97 -11.62 -25.82 -0.08
C GLY A 97 -11.49 -24.35 0.34
N CYS A 98 -10.76 -23.53 -0.43
CA CYS A 98 -10.67 -22.09 -0.23
C CYS A 98 -10.26 -21.35 -1.52
N LEU A 99 -10.40 -20.03 -1.50
CA LEU A 99 -10.04 -19.13 -2.61
C LEU A 99 -8.58 -19.29 -3.07
N SER A 100 -7.66 -19.50 -2.12
CA SER A 100 -6.26 -19.77 -2.42
C SER A 100 -6.05 -21.06 -3.20
N ALA A 101 -6.77 -22.13 -2.83
CA ALA A 101 -6.67 -23.42 -3.50
C ALA A 101 -7.19 -23.34 -4.94
N LEU A 102 -8.26 -22.57 -5.17
CA LEU A 102 -8.77 -22.29 -6.51
C LEU A 102 -7.67 -21.64 -7.36
N VAL A 103 -7.11 -20.51 -6.92
CA VAL A 103 -6.11 -19.82 -7.75
C VAL A 103 -4.82 -20.59 -7.94
N TYR A 104 -4.35 -21.32 -6.92
CA TYR A 104 -3.18 -22.16 -7.08
C TYR A 104 -3.40 -23.23 -8.15
N GLN A 105 -4.58 -23.86 -8.16
CA GLN A 105 -4.90 -24.81 -9.22
C GLN A 105 -4.98 -24.14 -10.59
N HIS A 106 -5.64 -22.98 -10.66
CA HIS A 106 -5.80 -22.22 -11.90
C HIS A 106 -4.49 -21.62 -12.45
N SER A 107 -3.43 -21.51 -11.64
CA SER A 107 -2.10 -21.13 -12.12
C SER A 107 -1.33 -22.30 -12.72
N MET A 108 -1.60 -23.52 -12.28
CA MET A 108 -1.01 -24.74 -12.86
C MET A 108 -1.75 -25.17 -14.12
N MET A 109 -3.08 -25.10 -14.13
CA MET A 109 -3.96 -25.50 -15.23
C MET A 109 -5.09 -24.50 -15.43
N PRO A 110 -5.46 -24.13 -16.66
CA PRO A 110 -6.49 -23.12 -16.89
C PRO A 110 -7.89 -23.54 -16.39
N LEU A 111 -8.21 -24.84 -16.45
CA LEU A 111 -9.55 -25.39 -16.18
C LEU A 111 -10.64 -24.65 -16.97
N ALA A 112 -11.63 -24.05 -16.31
CA ALA A 112 -12.69 -23.30 -16.99
C ALA A 112 -12.30 -21.87 -17.39
N LEU A 113 -11.08 -21.41 -17.06
CA LEU A 113 -10.58 -20.11 -17.48
C LEU A 113 -9.96 -20.16 -18.89
N PRO A 114 -9.97 -19.04 -19.64
CA PRO A 114 -9.39 -18.96 -20.99
C PRO A 114 -7.88 -19.24 -21.05
N CYS A 115 -7.16 -18.94 -19.96
CA CYS A 115 -5.74 -19.26 -19.81
C CYS A 115 -5.40 -19.42 -18.33
N LYS A 116 -4.17 -19.86 -18.04
CA LYS A 116 -3.68 -20.03 -16.67
C LYS A 116 -3.58 -18.66 -15.99
N LEU A 117 -3.83 -18.64 -14.69
CA LEU A 117 -3.55 -17.46 -13.88
C LEU A 117 -2.05 -17.32 -13.68
N VAL A 118 -1.50 -16.16 -14.01
CA VAL A 118 -0.09 -15.87 -13.78
C VAL A 118 0.03 -15.30 -12.38
N ILE A 119 0.65 -16.09 -11.50
CA ILE A 119 1.03 -15.62 -10.16
C ILE A 119 2.39 -14.96 -10.33
N PRO A 120 2.54 -13.67 -10.02
CA PRO A 120 3.83 -13.00 -10.08
C PRO A 120 4.85 -13.72 -9.18
N ASP A 121 6.01 -14.09 -9.73
CA ASP A 121 7.12 -14.70 -8.98
C ASP A 121 7.78 -13.73 -7.99
N ARG A 122 7.53 -12.43 -8.20
CA ARG A 122 7.97 -11.31 -7.37
C ARG A 122 6.75 -10.62 -6.78
N ASP A 123 6.81 -10.25 -5.50
CA ASP A 123 5.81 -9.36 -4.92
C ASP A 123 5.73 -8.09 -5.80
N PRO A 124 4.54 -7.56 -6.13
CA PRO A 124 4.40 -6.36 -6.95
C PRO A 124 5.04 -5.10 -6.34
N MET A 125 5.60 -5.20 -5.12
CA MET A 125 6.44 -4.19 -4.49
C MET A 125 7.91 -4.24 -4.97
N ASP A 126 8.39 -5.40 -5.43
CA ASP A 126 9.79 -5.65 -5.79
C ASP A 126 10.14 -5.22 -7.24
N GLU A 127 9.13 -5.01 -8.10
CA GLU A 127 9.31 -4.46 -9.45
C GLU A 127 9.70 -2.96 -9.47
N THR A 128 9.98 -2.36 -8.31
CA THR A 128 10.50 -0.98 -8.24
C THR A 128 12.03 -0.93 -8.39
N LYS A 129 12.75 -2.06 -8.32
CA LYS A 129 14.23 -2.06 -8.30
C LYS A 129 14.94 -2.26 -9.65
N GLU A 130 14.25 -2.60 -10.74
CA GLU A 130 14.89 -2.86 -12.07
C GLU A 130 14.25 -2.09 -13.25
N ARG A 131 13.83 -0.84 -13.05
CA ARG A 131 13.60 0.12 -14.15
C ARG A 131 14.42 1.40 -13.97
N ALA A 132 15.70 1.25 -13.69
CA ALA A 132 16.67 2.32 -13.81
C ALA A 132 17.13 2.48 -15.27
N SER A 133 16.22 2.76 -16.22
CA SER A 133 16.64 3.18 -17.58
C SER A 133 15.55 3.84 -18.46
N SER A 134 14.44 4.33 -17.90
CA SER A 134 13.53 5.18 -18.70
C SER A 134 12.81 6.19 -17.81
N SER A 135 13.28 7.44 -17.87
CA SER A 135 12.67 8.68 -17.40
C SER A 135 11.22 8.58 -16.88
N SER A 136 11.02 8.14 -15.64
CA SER A 136 9.73 8.33 -14.96
C SER A 136 9.69 9.74 -14.41
N SER A 137 8.72 10.54 -14.88
CA SER A 137 8.52 11.89 -14.38
C SER A 137 8.28 11.86 -12.87
N ALA A 138 8.87 12.81 -12.12
CA ALA A 138 8.75 12.90 -10.66
C ALA A 138 7.30 12.87 -10.16
N THR A 139 6.35 13.25 -11.02
CA THR A 139 4.90 13.19 -10.81
C THR A 139 4.35 11.77 -10.65
N ASP A 140 4.91 10.76 -11.32
CA ASP A 140 4.43 9.38 -11.24
C ASP A 140 4.97 8.65 -10.00
N LEU A 141 6.20 8.96 -9.58
CA LEU A 141 6.74 8.53 -8.28
C LEU A 141 5.90 9.07 -7.11
N LEU A 142 5.43 10.32 -7.21
CA LEU A 142 4.53 10.91 -6.21
C LEU A 142 3.15 10.22 -6.17
N LYS A 143 2.62 9.77 -7.32
CA LYS A 143 1.34 9.04 -7.40
C LYS A 143 1.43 7.63 -6.79
N GLN A 144 2.53 6.93 -7.04
CA GLN A 144 2.76 5.58 -6.49
C GLN A 144 2.98 5.62 -4.97
N GLY A 145 3.54 6.73 -4.48
CA GLY A 145 3.89 6.90 -3.08
C GLY A 145 5.15 6.12 -2.71
N ALA A 146 5.76 6.48 -1.59
CA ALA A 146 6.92 5.80 -1.04
C ALA A 146 6.53 5.09 0.24
N ALA A 147 7.15 3.95 0.50
CA ALA A 147 6.95 3.19 1.73
C ALA A 147 8.29 2.72 2.27
N CYS A 148 8.45 2.83 3.59
CA CYS A 148 9.67 2.51 4.32
C CYS A 148 9.33 1.98 5.70
N ASN A 149 10.26 1.29 6.34
CA ASN A 149 10.14 0.94 7.76
C ASN A 149 10.91 1.94 8.60
N VAL A 150 10.29 2.42 9.67
CA VAL A 150 10.87 3.41 10.59
C VAL A 150 10.55 3.01 12.02
N LEU A 151 11.29 3.55 12.98
CA LEU A 151 10.96 3.39 14.40
C LEU A 151 9.99 4.48 14.81
N PHE A 152 8.76 4.11 15.18
CA PHE A 152 7.84 5.00 15.86
C PHE A 152 8.24 5.10 17.33
N ILE A 153 8.46 6.32 17.81
CA ILE A 153 8.91 6.58 19.19
C ILE A 153 7.70 6.89 20.05
N ASN A 154 7.03 8.02 19.78
CA ASN A 154 5.85 8.46 20.50
C ASN A 154 5.09 9.54 19.72
N SER A 155 4.06 10.11 20.36
CA SER A 155 3.33 11.26 19.85
C SER A 155 3.11 12.23 21.00
N VAL A 156 3.38 13.50 20.75
CA VAL A 156 3.36 14.53 21.78
C VAL A 156 2.38 15.62 21.36
N GLU A 157 1.47 15.99 22.28
CA GLU A 157 0.52 17.07 22.03
C GLU A 157 1.24 18.41 22.02
N MET A 158 0.99 19.21 20.98
CA MET A 158 1.67 20.48 20.75
C MET A 158 0.74 21.68 20.94
N GLU A 159 -0.54 21.46 21.26
CA GLU A 159 -1.54 22.53 21.28
C GLU A 159 -1.44 23.36 19.99
N SER A 160 -1.32 24.69 20.07
CA SER A 160 -1.14 25.56 18.91
C SER A 160 0.27 25.57 18.30
N LEU A 161 1.26 24.93 18.92
CA LEU A 161 2.65 24.93 18.44
C LEU A 161 2.81 24.10 17.17
N THR A 162 3.58 24.63 16.21
CA THR A 162 3.80 24.03 14.90
C THR A 162 5.24 24.24 14.41
N GLY A 163 5.55 23.74 13.21
CA GLY A 163 6.83 23.99 12.54
C GLY A 163 8.03 23.29 13.20
N PRO A 164 9.26 23.79 12.97
CA PRO A 164 10.48 23.24 13.56
C PRO A 164 10.47 23.24 15.09
N GLN A 165 9.81 24.24 15.70
CA GLN A 165 9.71 24.38 17.15
C GLN A 165 8.90 23.24 17.79
N ALA A 166 7.82 22.80 17.14
CA ALA A 166 7.03 21.66 17.60
C ALA A 166 7.86 20.36 17.60
N ILE A 167 8.64 20.12 16.54
CA ILE A 167 9.53 18.94 16.47
C ILE A 167 10.61 19.02 17.55
N ALA A 168 11.27 20.18 17.68
CA ALA A 168 12.31 20.36 18.67
C ALA A 168 11.80 20.13 20.10
N LYS A 169 10.63 20.70 20.44
CA LYS A 169 9.96 20.52 21.74
C LYS A 169 9.59 19.06 21.98
N ALA A 170 8.95 18.41 21.01
CA ALA A 170 8.55 17.01 21.12
C ALA A 170 9.76 16.11 21.43
N ILE A 171 10.87 16.33 20.73
CA ILE A 171 12.10 15.54 20.95
C ILE A 171 12.69 15.82 22.33
N THR A 172 12.73 17.08 22.77
CA THR A 172 13.20 17.42 24.12
C THR A 172 12.39 16.70 25.19
N GLU A 173 11.06 16.73 25.11
CA GLU A 173 10.19 16.03 26.06
C GLU A 173 10.36 14.51 26.01
N THR A 174 10.57 13.97 24.81
CA THR A 174 10.75 12.53 24.59
C THR A 174 12.07 12.02 25.15
N LEU A 175 13.15 12.80 25.01
CA LEU A 175 14.47 12.45 25.53
C LEU A 175 14.61 12.73 27.03
N ALA A 176 13.83 13.67 27.57
CA ALA A 176 13.80 13.99 29.00
C ALA A 176 12.85 13.10 29.81
N ALA A 177 12.09 12.21 29.16
CA ALA A 177 11.15 11.33 29.84
C ALA A 177 11.90 10.32 30.75
N ASP A 178 11.49 10.24 32.03
CA ASP A 178 12.07 9.31 33.01
C ASP A 178 11.99 7.85 32.57
N ILE A 179 10.92 7.49 31.85
CA ILE A 179 10.72 6.17 31.25
C ILE A 179 10.91 6.32 29.73
N PRO A 180 11.99 5.77 29.16
CA PRO A 180 12.22 5.82 27.72
C PRO A 180 11.07 5.13 26.96
N PRO A 181 10.48 5.79 25.94
CA PRO A 181 9.43 5.17 25.15
C PRO A 181 9.94 3.93 24.40
N SER A 182 9.14 2.87 24.41
CA SER A 182 9.44 1.64 23.67
C SER A 182 9.21 1.85 22.18
N ALA A 183 10.28 2.16 21.46
CA ALA A 183 10.22 2.39 20.02
C ALA A 183 9.76 1.12 19.29
N THR A 184 8.77 1.27 18.41
CA THR A 184 8.15 0.16 17.67
C THR A 184 8.37 0.33 16.17
N ILE A 185 8.72 -0.74 15.47
CA ILE A 185 8.88 -0.71 14.02
C ILE A 185 7.51 -0.56 13.36
N VAL A 186 7.34 0.51 12.58
CA VAL A 186 6.13 0.77 11.81
C VAL A 186 6.45 0.93 10.33
N HIS A 187 5.51 0.51 9.50
CA HIS A 187 5.54 0.74 8.08
C HIS A 187 4.98 2.13 7.78
N PHE A 188 5.85 3.02 7.31
CA PHE A 188 5.58 4.42 7.01
C PHE A 188 5.40 4.60 5.51
N LYS A 189 4.16 4.84 5.09
CA LYS A 189 3.79 5.07 3.69
C LYS A 189 3.36 6.51 3.47
N VAL A 190 3.96 7.17 2.49
CA VAL A 190 3.62 8.51 2.03
C VAL A 190 3.00 8.43 0.65
N SER A 191 1.89 9.12 0.43
CA SER A 191 1.22 9.22 -0.86
C SER A 191 0.54 10.58 -1.00
N THR A 192 0.00 10.89 -2.17
CA THR A 192 -0.81 12.11 -2.39
C THR A 192 -2.03 12.22 -1.48
N GLN A 193 -2.51 11.12 -0.90
CA GLN A 193 -3.61 11.13 0.07
C GLN A 193 -3.15 11.51 1.48
N GLY A 194 -1.85 11.38 1.77
CA GLY A 194 -1.26 11.64 3.08
C GLY A 194 -0.33 10.53 3.56
N ILE A 195 -0.13 10.49 4.87
CA ILE A 195 0.77 9.57 5.56
C ILE A 195 -0.05 8.43 6.17
N THR A 196 0.41 7.19 6.00
CA THR A 196 -0.18 6.00 6.60
C THR A 196 0.89 5.28 7.42
N LEU A 197 0.59 5.03 8.69
CA LEU A 197 1.41 4.23 9.59
C LEU A 197 0.71 2.89 9.84
N THR A 198 1.43 1.79 9.69
CA THR A 198 0.94 0.45 10.04
C THR A 198 1.92 -0.19 11.02
N ASP A 199 1.46 -0.56 12.21
CA ASP A 199 2.26 -1.34 13.15
C ASP A 199 2.16 -2.82 12.76
N ASN A 200 3.26 -3.40 12.30
CA ASN A 200 3.29 -4.78 11.88
C ASN A 200 3.14 -5.75 13.07
N GLN A 201 3.54 -5.32 14.27
CA GLN A 201 3.44 -6.12 15.49
C GLN A 201 2.10 -5.91 16.23
N ARG A 202 1.29 -4.94 15.78
CA ARG A 202 -0.02 -4.58 16.37
C ARG A 202 0.04 -4.31 17.88
N LYS A 203 1.15 -3.74 18.35
CA LYS A 203 1.37 -3.44 19.76
C LYS A 203 0.73 -2.11 20.17
N LEU A 204 0.86 -1.09 19.33
CA LEU A 204 0.41 0.27 19.65
C LEU A 204 -0.88 0.65 18.93
N PHE A 205 -1.00 0.30 17.65
CA PHE A 205 -2.18 0.59 16.83
C PHE A 205 -2.19 -0.30 15.58
N PHE A 206 -3.33 -0.70 15.05
CA PHE A 206 -3.33 -1.50 13.81
C PHE A 206 -2.88 -0.67 12.58
N ARG A 207 -3.49 0.49 12.39
CA ARG A 207 -3.19 1.40 11.28
C ARG A 207 -3.68 2.82 11.61
N ARG A 208 -2.90 3.85 11.31
CA ARG A 208 -3.28 5.25 11.41
C ARG A 208 -3.06 5.96 10.08
N HIS A 209 -4.03 6.73 9.63
CA HIS A 209 -3.92 7.53 8.43
C HIS A 209 -4.09 9.01 8.77
N TYR A 210 -3.12 9.81 8.33
CA TYR A 210 -3.09 11.26 8.44
C TYR A 210 -3.28 11.83 7.03
N PRO A 211 -4.46 12.38 6.72
CA PRO A 211 -4.70 13.02 5.44
C PRO A 211 -3.66 14.12 5.18
N ILE A 212 -3.25 14.31 3.93
CA ILE A 212 -2.20 15.30 3.61
C ILE A 212 -2.58 16.71 4.08
N VAL A 213 -3.88 17.04 4.09
CA VAL A 213 -4.42 18.34 4.55
C VAL A 213 -4.24 18.61 6.04
N THR A 214 -4.04 17.56 6.85
CA THR A 214 -3.80 17.71 8.29
C THR A 214 -2.32 17.82 8.62
N VAL A 215 -1.44 17.30 7.76
CA VAL A 215 0.02 17.40 7.94
C VAL A 215 0.45 18.82 7.63
N THR A 216 0.94 19.54 8.63
CA THR A 216 1.31 20.96 8.54
C THR A 216 2.81 21.17 8.39
N PHE A 217 3.62 20.25 8.91
CA PHE A 217 5.06 20.34 8.86
C PHE A 217 5.71 18.95 8.94
N CYS A 218 6.87 18.76 8.33
CA CYS A 218 7.66 17.53 8.45
C CYS A 218 9.13 17.89 8.24
N ASP A 219 9.98 17.52 9.20
CA ASP A 219 11.42 17.76 9.12
C ASP A 219 12.22 16.83 10.03
N VAL A 220 13.53 16.81 9.84
CA VAL A 220 14.49 16.19 10.78
C VAL A 220 14.63 17.05 12.04
N ASP A 221 15.25 16.50 13.09
CA ASP A 221 15.54 17.30 14.29
C ASP A 221 16.45 18.49 13.96
N PRO A 222 16.03 19.75 14.22
CA PRO A 222 16.86 20.92 13.94
C PRO A 222 18.16 20.97 14.77
N GLN A 223 18.25 20.18 15.85
CA GLN A 223 19.42 20.08 16.70
C GLN A 223 20.29 18.84 16.39
N ASP A 224 19.96 18.05 15.35
CA ASP A 224 20.64 16.82 14.95
C ASP A 224 20.88 15.82 16.10
N ARG A 225 19.96 15.79 17.08
CA ARG A 225 19.99 14.81 18.17
C ARG A 225 19.62 13.45 17.62
N LYS A 226 20.17 12.41 18.26
CA LYS A 226 20.01 11.03 17.81
C LYS A 226 19.26 10.20 18.84
N TRP A 227 18.43 9.30 18.35
CA TRP A 227 17.80 8.27 19.14
C TRP A 227 18.84 7.21 19.51
N THR A 228 19.09 7.03 20.79
CA THR A 228 19.96 5.98 21.32
C THR A 228 19.14 4.72 21.51
N LYS A 229 19.36 3.71 20.65
CA LYS A 229 18.69 2.43 20.77
C LYS A 229 19.23 1.70 22.00
N SER A 230 18.41 1.57 23.05
CA SER A 230 18.73 0.98 24.36
C SER A 230 19.48 -0.37 24.31
N GLU A 231 19.45 -1.10 23.20
CA GLU A 231 20.00 -2.46 23.11
C GLU A 231 21.10 -2.68 22.05
N SER A 232 21.45 -1.71 21.18
CA SER A 232 22.38 -1.99 20.05
C SER A 232 23.38 -0.90 19.67
N GLY A 233 23.56 0.14 20.49
CA GLY A 233 24.66 1.10 20.33
C GLY A 233 24.65 1.95 19.03
N GLY A 234 23.63 1.80 18.18
CA GLY A 234 23.43 2.62 16.99
C GLY A 234 22.68 3.91 17.34
N ALA A 235 23.24 5.04 16.93
CA ALA A 235 22.60 6.35 17.03
C ALA A 235 21.83 6.63 15.72
N ALA A 236 20.51 6.72 15.82
CA ALA A 236 19.62 6.91 14.68
C ALA A 236 19.12 8.36 14.59
N LYS A 237 19.13 8.97 13.42
CA LYS A 237 18.57 10.32 13.21
C LYS A 237 17.09 10.38 13.53
N LEU A 238 16.72 11.42 14.27
CA LEU A 238 15.35 11.74 14.62
C LEU A 238 14.70 12.61 13.55
N PHE A 239 13.43 12.34 13.28
CA PHE A 239 12.59 13.20 12.46
C PHE A 239 11.14 13.11 12.94
N GLY A 240 10.33 14.06 12.50
CA GLY A 240 8.93 14.09 12.86
C GLY A 240 8.07 14.79 11.83
N PHE A 241 6.77 14.61 11.99
CA PHE A 241 5.79 15.45 11.32
C PHE A 241 4.77 15.97 12.33
N VAL A 242 4.29 17.18 12.06
CA VAL A 242 3.22 17.84 12.80
C VAL A 242 1.95 17.67 12.01
N ALA A 243 0.89 17.21 12.67
CA ALA A 243 -0.44 17.11 12.10
C ALA A 243 -1.48 17.72 13.02
N ARG A 244 -2.52 18.33 12.44
CA ARG A 244 -3.68 18.81 13.20
C ARG A 244 -4.42 17.65 13.85
N LYS A 245 -4.79 17.82 15.11
CA LYS A 245 -5.58 16.86 15.88
C LYS A 245 -6.99 16.77 15.29
N GLN A 246 -7.49 15.56 15.09
CA GLN A 246 -8.87 15.38 14.62
C GLN A 246 -9.85 15.95 15.64
N GLY A 247 -10.80 16.77 15.19
CA GLY A 247 -11.80 17.41 16.05
C GLY A 247 -11.35 18.72 16.69
N SER A 248 -10.12 19.20 16.42
CA SER A 248 -9.65 20.52 16.86
C SER A 248 -9.20 21.37 15.66
N THR A 249 -9.40 22.68 15.73
CA THR A 249 -8.98 23.64 14.70
C THR A 249 -7.60 24.23 14.97
N THR A 250 -7.19 24.26 16.24
CA THR A 250 -5.94 24.88 16.70
C THR A 250 -4.91 23.86 17.15
N ASP A 251 -5.34 22.68 17.60
CA ASP A 251 -4.42 21.74 18.24
C ASP A 251 -3.66 20.88 17.24
N ASN A 252 -2.38 20.70 17.53
CA ASN A 252 -1.42 19.96 16.75
C ASN A 252 -0.87 18.81 17.59
N VAL A 253 -0.44 17.76 16.91
CA VAL A 253 0.29 16.64 17.48
C VAL A 253 1.55 16.45 16.67
N CYS A 254 2.69 16.33 17.35
CA CYS A 254 3.94 15.95 16.72
C CYS A 254 4.13 14.43 16.87
N HIS A 255 4.35 13.75 15.75
CA HIS A 255 4.66 12.33 15.71
C HIS A 255 6.16 12.16 15.45
N LEU A 256 6.84 11.46 16.35
CA LEU A 256 8.30 11.30 16.31
C LEU A 256 8.72 9.91 15.85
N PHE A 257 9.77 9.91 15.05
CA PHE A 257 10.34 8.73 14.44
C PHE A 257 11.86 8.77 14.47
N ALA A 258 12.47 7.58 14.38
CA ALA A 258 13.88 7.43 14.10
C ALA A 258 14.09 6.59 12.84
N GLU A 259 15.18 6.87 12.13
CA GLU A 259 15.62 6.03 11.02
C GLU A 259 15.89 4.60 11.49
N LEU A 260 15.56 3.64 10.62
CA LEU A 260 15.79 2.21 10.87
C LEU A 260 16.77 1.63 9.85
N ASP A 261 16.66 2.05 8.60
CA ASP A 261 17.44 1.56 7.47
C ASP A 261 18.34 2.69 6.91
N PRO A 262 19.67 2.52 6.86
CA PRO A 262 20.57 3.51 6.29
C PRO A 262 20.32 3.80 4.80
N ASP A 263 19.74 2.85 4.05
CA ASP A 263 19.37 3.05 2.64
C ASP A 263 18.13 3.95 2.50
N GLN A 264 17.40 4.18 3.60
CA GLN A 264 16.20 5.02 3.67
C GLN A 264 16.37 6.08 4.77
N PRO A 265 17.30 7.04 4.61
CA PRO A 265 17.63 7.99 5.65
C PRO A 265 16.46 8.94 5.93
N ALA A 266 16.38 9.42 7.19
CA ALA A 266 15.33 10.35 7.63
C ALA A 266 15.14 11.56 6.70
N ALA A 267 16.25 12.13 6.21
CA ALA A 267 16.23 13.27 5.29
C ALA A 267 15.54 12.96 3.95
N ALA A 268 15.68 11.74 3.42
CA ALA A 268 15.02 11.34 2.17
C ALA A 268 13.50 11.19 2.37
N ILE A 269 13.09 10.64 3.51
CA ILE A 269 11.68 10.50 3.89
C ILE A 269 11.04 11.88 4.01
N VAL A 270 11.67 12.78 4.77
CA VAL A 270 11.23 14.18 4.94
C VAL A 270 11.09 14.88 3.59
N ASN A 271 12.12 14.82 2.73
CA ASN A 271 12.08 15.45 1.40
C ASN A 271 10.91 14.93 0.56
N PHE A 272 10.63 13.62 0.61
CA PHE A 272 9.48 13.05 -0.10
C PHE A 272 8.15 13.57 0.46
N VAL A 273 7.99 13.64 1.79
CA VAL A 273 6.79 14.22 2.43
C VAL A 273 6.61 15.69 2.02
N SER A 274 7.66 16.50 2.09
CA SER A 274 7.62 17.91 1.70
C SER A 274 7.22 18.08 0.24
N ARG A 275 7.72 17.24 -0.68
CA ARG A 275 7.31 17.27 -2.11
C ARG A 275 5.83 16.93 -2.29
N VAL A 276 5.32 15.95 -1.56
CA VAL A 276 3.90 15.58 -1.60
C VAL A 276 3.02 16.72 -1.06
N MET A 277 3.45 17.37 0.03
CA MET A 277 2.76 18.54 0.59
C MET A 277 2.73 19.70 -0.42
N LEU A 278 3.88 20.05 -1.03
CA LEU A 278 3.99 21.13 -2.00
C LEU A 278 3.19 20.86 -3.30
N GLY A 279 3.19 19.60 -3.77
CA GLY A 279 2.43 19.18 -4.95
C GLY A 279 0.91 19.25 -4.76
N SER A 280 0.43 19.23 -3.51
CA SER A 280 -0.99 19.41 -3.19
C SER A 280 -1.45 20.87 -3.15
N SER A 281 -0.54 21.83 -2.96
CA SER A 281 -0.86 23.28 -2.94
C SER A 281 -1.09 23.90 -4.32
N HIS A 282 -0.68 23.24 -5.42
CA HIS A 282 -0.85 23.74 -6.79
C HIS A 282 -2.23 23.43 -7.41
N LYS A 283 -3.20 22.94 -6.64
CA LYS A 283 -4.57 22.61 -7.08
C LYS A 283 -5.66 23.41 -6.34
N ARG A 284 -5.42 24.69 -6.07
CA ARG A 284 -6.48 25.62 -5.68
C ARG A 284 -6.69 26.67 -6.75
#